data_AF-A0A4R8QLX6-F1
#
_entry.id   AF-A0A4R8QLX6-F1
#
_cell.length_a   1.000
_cell.length_b   1.000
_cell.length_c   1.000
_cell.angle_alpha   90.00
_cell.angle_beta   90.00
_cell.angle_gamma   90.00
#
_symmetry.space_group_name_H-M   'P 1'
#
loop_
_entity.id
_entity.type
_entity.pdbx_description
1 polymer ?
#
loop_
_entity_poly.entity_id
_entity_poly.type
_entity_poly.pdbx_seq_one_letter_code
_entity_poly.pdbx_strand_id
1 'polypeptide(L)'
;MRFLAVLQPLLISLLVCQTQGLITPRGFRFKEPKDGREGGCSAEDIAIIRTELKVVKEAAETAAGNVAGSPFFYAFQKPGNDLFRGKDLAEAAKQFYLRMAQLADESYRGNDFRIECRPEECRLRSRDTVAVMTESVLRQFFPPSMWVKKPSDPVLAFCEPFFTGSAGVSTEQRMKELKQDVERLRSGEIKSLAGTSVNMGKVADTRSKVVMHELSHTNFVAEPITDVVRPKALVKKAMLDYMYDVYDCYQLAGGMWKSGSGWKGNQKEGARRAAMNAENWALVGMGTYFAKQLGVEKISIPGALDGHWGRAPN
;
A
#
# COMPACT_ATOMS: atom_id res chain seq x y z
N MET A 1 -37.30 11.47 49.63
CA MET A 1 -37.33 10.62 48.41
C MET A 1 -37.47 11.46 47.13
N ARG A 2 -36.55 12.39 46.86
CA ARG A 2 -36.54 13.17 45.59
C ARG A 2 -35.15 13.29 44.93
N PHE A 3 -34.08 12.87 45.62
CA PHE A 3 -32.70 12.91 45.08
C PHE A 3 -32.32 11.71 44.19
N LEU A 4 -33.02 10.58 44.31
CA LEU A 4 -32.77 9.38 43.50
C LEU A 4 -33.42 9.42 42.10
N ALA A 5 -34.44 10.27 41.91
CA ALA A 5 -35.17 10.37 40.65
C ALA A 5 -34.43 11.18 39.57
N VAL A 6 -33.43 12.00 39.95
CA VAL A 6 -32.66 12.85 39.02
C VAL A 6 -31.41 12.13 38.49
N LEU A 7 -30.89 11.15 39.23
CA LEU A 7 -29.71 10.35 38.83
C LEU A 7 -30.04 9.28 37.78
N GLN A 8 -31.29 8.79 37.76
CA GLN A 8 -31.74 7.77 36.82
C GLN A 8 -31.71 8.22 35.35
N PRO A 9 -32.24 9.42 34.97
CA PRO A 9 -32.10 9.92 33.60
C PRO A 9 -30.64 10.26 33.24
N LEU A 10 -29.81 10.70 34.19
CA LEU A 10 -28.38 10.96 33.95
C LEU A 10 -27.59 9.68 33.64
N LEU A 11 -27.83 8.59 34.37
CA LEU A 11 -27.24 7.28 34.09
C LEU A 11 -27.70 6.70 32.73
N ILE A 12 -28.98 6.88 32.39
CA ILE A 12 -29.52 6.47 31.09
C ILE A 12 -28.93 7.33 29.95
N SER A 13 -28.80 8.64 30.12
CA SER A 13 -28.14 9.51 29.14
C SER A 13 -26.64 9.22 28.99
N LEU A 14 -25.94 8.85 30.07
CA LEU A 14 -24.55 8.38 30.03
C LEU A 14 -24.41 7.05 29.29
N LEU A 15 -25.34 6.11 29.50
CA LEU A 15 -25.41 4.85 28.76
C LEU A 15 -25.76 5.07 27.28
N VAL A 16 -26.65 6.02 26.96
CA VAL A 16 -27.00 6.40 25.58
C VAL A 16 -25.83 7.12 24.89
N CYS A 17 -25.05 7.96 25.58
CA CYS A 17 -23.82 8.55 25.04
C CYS A 17 -22.70 7.52 24.85
N GLN A 18 -22.55 6.55 25.76
CA GLN A 18 -21.57 5.48 25.58
C GLN A 18 -21.97 4.51 24.46
N THR A 19 -23.27 4.20 24.32
CA THR A 19 -23.78 3.36 23.23
C THR A 19 -23.77 4.09 21.89
N GLN A 20 -24.11 5.39 21.82
CA GLN A 20 -23.92 6.19 20.59
C GLN A 20 -22.43 6.39 20.25
N GLY A 21 -21.54 6.48 21.23
CA GLY A 21 -20.08 6.46 21.04
C GLY A 21 -19.51 5.09 20.63
N LEU A 22 -20.27 4.00 20.84
CA LEU A 22 -20.01 2.63 20.38
C LEU A 22 -20.67 2.32 19.02
N ILE A 23 -21.71 3.06 18.64
CA ILE A 23 -22.53 2.85 17.42
C ILE A 23 -22.22 3.88 16.32
N THR A 24 -21.56 5.01 16.61
CA THR A 24 -20.97 5.84 15.55
C THR A 24 -19.79 5.08 14.93
N PRO A 25 -19.81 4.79 13.62
CA PRO A 25 -18.66 4.20 12.96
C PRO A 25 -17.51 5.20 13.10
N ARG A 26 -16.52 4.89 13.95
CA ARG A 26 -15.24 5.60 13.92
C ARG A 26 -14.45 5.06 12.74
N GLY A 27 -14.94 5.37 11.53
CA GLY A 27 -14.23 5.13 10.28
C GLY A 27 -12.96 5.98 10.17
N PHE A 28 -12.38 6.05 8.98
CA PHE A 28 -11.20 6.88 8.73
C PHE A 28 -11.39 8.30 9.29
N ARG A 29 -10.41 8.76 10.07
CA ARG A 29 -10.44 10.11 10.65
C ARG A 29 -9.88 11.08 9.62
N PHE A 30 -10.78 11.67 8.83
CA PHE A 30 -10.44 12.76 7.93
C PHE A 30 -10.33 14.06 8.72
N LYS A 31 -9.30 14.84 8.44
CA LYS A 31 -9.19 16.19 8.96
C LYS A 31 -10.03 17.12 8.07
N GLU A 32 -11.01 17.80 8.65
CA GLU A 32 -11.79 18.80 7.93
C GLU A 32 -10.97 20.08 7.70
N PRO A 33 -11.30 20.86 6.65
CA PRO A 33 -10.74 22.19 6.47
C PRO A 33 -11.00 23.06 7.71
N LYS A 34 -10.00 23.80 8.17
CA LYS A 34 -10.19 24.83 9.20
C LYS A 34 -10.40 26.17 8.52
N ASP A 35 -11.38 26.95 8.96
CA ASP A 35 -11.71 28.27 8.40
C ASP A 35 -10.43 29.10 8.12
N GLY A 36 -10.20 29.41 6.84
CA GLY A 36 -9.08 30.23 6.37
C GLY A 36 -7.69 29.56 6.40
N ARG A 37 -7.57 28.26 6.69
CA ARG A 37 -6.31 27.50 6.59
C ARG A 37 -6.40 26.42 5.53
N GLU A 38 -5.36 26.34 4.70
CA GLU A 38 -5.24 25.28 3.70
C GLU A 38 -5.00 23.91 4.34
N GLY A 39 -5.49 22.86 3.69
CA GLY A 39 -5.48 21.49 4.17
C GLY A 39 -6.83 21.05 4.72
N GLY A 40 -7.10 19.76 4.62
CA GLY A 40 -8.37 19.14 4.97
C GLY A 40 -9.07 18.54 3.76
N CYS A 41 -9.87 17.49 4.00
CA CYS A 41 -10.52 16.73 2.95
C CYS A 41 -11.93 17.25 2.70
N SER A 42 -12.22 17.61 1.44
CA SER A 42 -13.57 17.88 0.97
C SER A 42 -14.38 16.58 0.85
N ALA A 43 -15.70 16.68 0.69
CA ALA A 43 -16.55 15.51 0.47
C ALA A 43 -16.14 14.71 -0.79
N GLU A 44 -15.70 15.40 -1.85
CA GLU A 44 -15.20 14.78 -3.07
C GLU A 44 -13.90 14.01 -2.83
N ASP A 45 -12.95 14.62 -2.10
CA ASP A 45 -11.68 13.95 -1.75
C ASP A 45 -11.94 12.66 -0.96
N ILE A 46 -12.84 12.73 0.02
CA ILE A 46 -13.21 11.59 0.85
C ILE A 46 -13.80 10.47 -0.01
N ALA A 47 -14.65 10.80 -0.98
CA ALA A 47 -15.22 9.82 -1.90
C ALA A 47 -14.16 9.15 -2.77
N ILE A 48 -13.21 9.92 -3.31
CA ILE A 48 -12.07 9.39 -4.08
C ILE A 48 -11.23 8.46 -3.20
N ILE A 49 -10.82 8.92 -2.02
CA ILE A 49 -9.97 8.15 -1.10
C ILE A 49 -10.65 6.85 -0.67
N ARG A 50 -11.94 6.88 -0.32
CA ARG A 50 -12.70 5.67 0.04
C ARG A 50 -12.78 4.67 -1.10
N THR A 51 -12.99 5.16 -2.33
CA THR A 51 -13.04 4.31 -3.52
C THR A 51 -11.71 3.59 -3.73
N GLU A 52 -10.60 4.33 -3.64
CA GLU A 52 -9.27 3.74 -3.81
C GLU A 52 -8.90 2.81 -2.64
N LEU A 53 -9.25 3.13 -1.38
CA LEU A 53 -9.02 2.25 -0.24
C LEU A 53 -9.81 0.94 -0.33
N LYS A 54 -11.04 0.97 -0.86
CA LYS A 54 -11.81 -0.25 -1.13
C LYS A 54 -11.09 -1.15 -2.13
N VAL A 55 -10.57 -0.58 -3.22
CA VAL A 55 -9.80 -1.33 -4.21
C VAL A 55 -8.50 -1.86 -3.59
N VAL A 56 -7.81 -1.09 -2.75
CA VAL A 56 -6.63 -1.56 -2.02
C VAL A 56 -6.94 -2.74 -1.12
N LYS A 57 -8.05 -2.70 -0.38
CA LYS A 57 -8.49 -3.83 0.44
C LYS A 57 -8.66 -5.08 -0.42
N GLU A 58 -9.43 -4.99 -1.50
CA GLU A 58 -9.69 -6.12 -2.40
C GLU A 58 -8.42 -6.64 -3.08
N ALA A 59 -7.50 -5.73 -3.45
CA ALA A 59 -6.21 -6.08 -4.05
C ALA A 59 -5.29 -6.78 -3.05
N ALA A 60 -5.23 -6.30 -1.82
CA ALA A 60 -4.46 -6.90 -0.73
C ALA A 60 -5.03 -8.28 -0.35
N GLU A 61 -6.34 -8.44 -0.22
CA GLU A 61 -6.97 -9.76 0.01
C GLU A 61 -6.70 -10.73 -1.13
N THR A 62 -6.77 -10.24 -2.38
CA THR A 62 -6.44 -11.03 -3.56
C THR A 62 -4.99 -11.49 -3.56
N ALA A 63 -4.05 -10.60 -3.23
CA ALA A 63 -2.64 -10.93 -3.13
C ALA A 63 -2.37 -11.92 -1.98
N ALA A 64 -2.96 -11.69 -0.79
CA ALA A 64 -2.83 -12.58 0.36
C ALA A 64 -3.30 -14.01 0.06
N GLY A 65 -4.38 -14.16 -0.73
CA GLY A 65 -4.93 -15.47 -1.08
C GLY A 65 -4.04 -16.33 -1.99
N ASN A 66 -3.14 -15.74 -2.77
CA ASN A 66 -2.28 -16.48 -3.70
C ASN A 66 -0.91 -15.82 -3.97
N VAL A 67 -0.27 -15.24 -2.95
CA VAL A 67 1.00 -14.51 -3.16
C VAL A 67 2.11 -15.44 -3.67
N ALA A 68 2.18 -16.67 -3.17
CA ALA A 68 3.21 -17.65 -3.56
C ALA A 68 3.06 -18.16 -5.00
N GLY A 69 1.84 -18.12 -5.55
CA GLY A 69 1.55 -18.46 -6.94
C GLY A 69 1.59 -17.25 -7.89
N SER A 70 1.76 -16.04 -7.38
CA SER A 70 1.78 -14.83 -8.19
C SER A 70 3.12 -14.69 -8.96
N PRO A 71 3.11 -14.56 -10.30
CA PRO A 71 4.34 -14.33 -11.07
C PRO A 71 5.02 -13.01 -10.68
N PHE A 72 4.25 -12.04 -10.20
CA PHE A 72 4.77 -10.74 -9.77
C PHE A 72 5.60 -10.87 -8.50
N PHE A 73 5.24 -11.78 -7.58
CA PHE A 73 6.03 -12.07 -6.38
C PHE A 73 7.44 -12.54 -6.76
N TYR A 74 7.56 -13.41 -7.76
CA TYR A 74 8.88 -13.84 -8.26
C TYR A 74 9.63 -12.75 -9.01
N ALA A 75 8.94 -11.88 -9.73
CA ALA A 75 9.57 -10.76 -10.43
C ALA A 75 10.19 -9.75 -9.45
N PHE A 76 9.39 -9.32 -8.47
CA PHE A 76 9.70 -8.17 -7.65
C PHE A 76 10.28 -8.53 -6.27
N GLN A 77 10.20 -9.78 -5.82
CA GLN A 77 10.73 -10.18 -4.50
C GLN A 77 11.80 -11.28 -4.57
N LYS A 78 11.92 -12.00 -5.69
CA LYS A 78 12.89 -13.09 -5.89
C LYS A 78 12.94 -14.04 -4.67
N PRO A 79 11.83 -14.67 -4.27
CA PRO A 79 11.75 -15.49 -3.06
C PRO A 79 12.71 -16.69 -3.07
N GLY A 80 13.17 -17.15 -4.24
CA GLY A 80 14.19 -18.19 -4.38
C GLY A 80 15.64 -17.73 -4.14
N ASN A 81 15.87 -16.45 -3.84
CA ASN A 81 17.20 -15.93 -3.51
C ASN A 81 17.71 -16.53 -2.19
N ASP A 82 19.02 -16.78 -2.10
CA ASP A 82 19.69 -17.34 -0.91
C ASP A 82 19.45 -16.54 0.38
N LEU A 83 19.11 -15.25 0.28
CA LEU A 83 18.69 -14.43 1.42
C LEU A 83 17.49 -15.02 2.19
N PHE A 84 16.58 -15.69 1.48
CA PHE A 84 15.31 -16.22 1.98
C PHE A 84 15.34 -17.73 2.17
N ARG A 85 16.47 -18.39 1.92
CA ARG A 85 16.61 -19.84 2.13
C ARG A 85 16.32 -20.17 3.60
N GLY A 86 15.38 -21.09 3.82
CA GLY A 86 14.93 -21.48 5.16
C GLY A 86 14.09 -20.42 5.89
N LYS A 87 13.63 -19.38 5.17
CA LYS A 87 12.70 -18.37 5.70
C LYS A 87 11.37 -18.47 4.97
N ASP A 88 10.29 -18.24 5.68
CA ASP A 88 8.95 -18.25 5.10
C ASP A 88 8.56 -16.85 4.58
N LEU A 89 9.18 -16.42 3.49
CA LEU A 89 8.87 -15.12 2.88
C LEU A 89 7.43 -15.09 2.33
N ALA A 90 6.89 -16.23 1.89
CA ALA A 90 5.54 -16.31 1.34
C ALA A 90 4.48 -16.10 2.41
N GLU A 91 4.59 -16.76 3.58
CA GLU A 91 3.67 -16.51 4.69
C GLU A 91 3.84 -15.09 5.23
N ALA A 92 5.06 -14.57 5.32
CA ALA A 92 5.29 -13.17 5.70
C ALA A 92 4.61 -12.19 4.72
N ALA A 93 4.69 -12.46 3.42
CA ALA A 93 4.01 -11.67 2.39
C ALA A 93 2.48 -11.76 2.49
N LYS A 94 1.94 -12.94 2.79
CA LYS A 94 0.50 -13.11 3.07
C LYS A 94 0.07 -12.28 4.27
N GLN A 95 0.80 -12.36 5.39
CA GLN A 95 0.50 -11.55 6.58
C GLN A 95 0.63 -10.05 6.31
N PHE A 96 1.63 -9.63 5.55
CA PHE A 96 1.80 -8.25 5.09
C PHE A 96 0.54 -7.75 4.37
N TYR A 97 0.03 -8.50 3.39
CA TYR A 97 -1.17 -8.11 2.66
C TYR A 97 -2.45 -8.19 3.51
N LEU A 98 -2.60 -9.19 4.39
CA LEU A 98 -3.75 -9.24 5.31
C LEU A 98 -3.78 -8.03 6.24
N ARG A 99 -2.63 -7.60 6.76
CA ARG A 99 -2.52 -6.39 7.57
C ARG A 99 -2.81 -5.12 6.77
N MET A 100 -2.39 -5.06 5.51
CA MET A 100 -2.73 -3.95 4.62
C MET A 100 -4.23 -3.89 4.34
N ALA A 101 -4.86 -5.03 4.06
CA ALA A 101 -6.31 -5.13 3.89
C ALA A 101 -7.07 -4.67 5.14
N GLN A 102 -6.58 -5.03 6.33
CA GLN A 102 -7.12 -4.55 7.59
C GLN A 102 -7.01 -3.02 7.71
N LEU A 103 -5.85 -2.42 7.40
CA LEU A 103 -5.73 -0.96 7.45
C LEU A 103 -6.60 -0.24 6.39
N ALA A 104 -6.78 -0.84 5.23
CA ALA A 104 -7.63 -0.30 4.17
C ALA A 104 -9.14 -0.49 4.43
N ASP A 105 -9.50 -1.27 5.46
CA ASP A 105 -10.89 -1.47 5.88
C ASP A 105 -11.36 -0.35 6.80
N GLU A 106 -12.36 0.41 6.36
CA GLU A 106 -12.95 1.50 7.14
C GLU A 106 -13.55 1.04 8.49
N SER A 107 -13.86 -0.25 8.64
CA SER A 107 -14.38 -0.82 9.89
C SER A 107 -13.29 -1.17 10.91
N TYR A 108 -12.02 -1.17 10.52
CA TYR A 108 -10.90 -1.60 11.35
C TYR A 108 -10.53 -0.57 12.42
N ARG A 109 -10.28 -1.05 13.64
CA ARG A 109 -10.10 -0.22 14.85
C ARG A 109 -8.72 -0.33 15.52
N GLY A 110 -7.83 -1.18 14.99
CA GLY A 110 -6.66 -1.66 15.74
C GLY A 110 -5.42 -0.78 15.71
N ASN A 111 -5.32 0.18 14.77
CA ASN A 111 -4.08 0.94 14.55
C ASN A 111 -4.25 2.45 14.27
N ASP A 112 -5.48 2.99 14.41
CA ASP A 112 -5.84 4.42 14.29
C ASP A 112 -4.82 5.25 13.49
N PHE A 113 -4.94 5.33 12.16
CA PHE A 113 -4.23 6.33 11.36
C PHE A 113 -5.19 7.43 10.91
N ARG A 114 -4.65 8.64 10.79
CA ARG A 114 -5.39 9.83 10.35
C ARG A 114 -5.16 10.03 8.86
N ILE A 115 -6.21 10.45 8.15
CA ILE A 115 -6.11 10.82 6.75
C ILE A 115 -6.16 12.34 6.64
N GLU A 116 -5.16 12.91 5.97
CA GLU A 116 -5.09 14.36 5.72
C GLU A 116 -5.00 14.61 4.21
N CYS A 117 -5.66 15.66 3.72
CA CYS A 117 -5.61 16.07 2.33
C CYS A 117 -4.90 17.43 2.23
N ARG A 118 -3.91 17.52 1.36
CA ARG A 118 -3.05 18.69 1.13
C ARG A 118 -2.51 19.33 2.41
N PRO A 119 -1.96 18.57 3.38
CA PRO A 119 -1.32 19.18 4.54
C PRO A 119 -0.10 20.00 4.10
N GLU A 120 0.35 20.92 4.96
CA GLU A 120 1.54 21.76 4.74
C GLU A 120 2.79 20.94 4.39
N GLU A 121 2.88 19.73 4.95
CA GLU A 121 3.95 18.76 4.67
C GLU A 121 4.07 18.39 3.18
N CYS A 122 2.98 18.41 2.41
CA CYS A 122 3.03 18.19 0.96
C CYS A 122 3.81 19.28 0.22
N ARG A 123 3.88 20.51 0.76
CA ARG A 123 4.62 21.63 0.16
C ARG A 123 6.09 21.62 0.49
N LEU A 124 6.44 21.07 1.65
CA LEU A 124 7.82 20.90 2.08
C LEU A 124 8.52 19.75 1.34
N ARG A 125 7.76 18.96 0.56
CA ARG A 125 8.25 17.89 -0.30
C ARG A 125 8.33 18.35 -1.76
N SER A 126 8.80 17.45 -2.65
CA SER A 126 8.82 17.72 -4.09
C SER A 126 7.41 18.04 -4.60
N ARG A 127 7.29 18.91 -5.61
CA ARG A 127 6.00 19.25 -6.25
C ARG A 127 5.26 18.03 -6.81
N ASP A 128 6.01 16.97 -7.12
CA ASP A 128 5.47 15.73 -7.70
C ASP A 128 5.09 14.68 -6.63
N THR A 129 5.18 15.03 -5.34
CA THR A 129 4.80 14.11 -4.25
C THR A 129 3.30 13.85 -4.32
N VAL A 130 2.91 12.57 -4.39
CA VAL A 130 1.51 12.16 -4.57
C VAL A 130 0.83 11.91 -3.23
N ALA A 131 1.51 11.19 -2.35
CA ALA A 131 1.08 10.90 -1.00
C ALA A 131 2.30 10.71 -0.10
N VAL A 132 2.08 10.70 1.22
CA VAL A 132 3.12 10.47 2.22
C VAL A 132 2.52 9.73 3.42
N MET A 133 3.14 8.63 3.81
CA MET A 133 2.95 8.02 5.12
C MET A 133 3.94 8.58 6.14
N THR A 134 3.43 9.18 7.21
CA THR A 134 4.24 9.66 8.34
C THR A 134 3.87 8.90 9.61
N GLU A 135 4.87 8.28 10.23
CA GLU A 135 4.72 7.60 11.51
C GLU A 135 5.72 8.15 12.53
N SER A 136 5.30 8.26 13.79
CA SER A 136 6.18 8.74 14.86
C SER A 136 7.42 7.83 15.00
N VAL A 137 8.59 8.46 15.13
CA VAL A 137 9.85 7.79 15.47
C VAL A 137 9.67 6.89 16.71
N LEU A 138 8.90 7.31 17.72
CA LEU A 138 8.69 6.46 18.89
C LEU A 138 8.01 5.12 18.55
N ARG A 139 7.11 5.10 17.57
CA ARG A 139 6.46 3.86 17.10
C ARG A 139 7.39 2.99 16.27
N GLN A 140 8.33 3.60 15.55
CA GLN A 140 9.34 2.90 14.76
C GLN A 140 10.45 2.26 15.60
N PHE A 141 10.76 2.84 16.76
CA PHE A 141 11.92 2.44 17.56
C PHE A 141 11.59 1.77 18.89
N PHE A 142 10.38 1.95 19.43
CA PHE A 142 10.01 1.42 20.74
C PHE A 142 8.68 0.63 20.69
N PRO A 143 8.59 -0.58 21.27
CA PRO A 143 7.33 -1.28 21.46
C PRO A 143 6.37 -0.49 22.37
N PRO A 144 5.05 -0.76 22.29
CA PRO A 144 4.03 -0.08 23.09
C PRO A 144 4.29 -0.09 24.60
N SER A 145 4.90 -1.15 25.12
CA SER A 145 5.25 -1.28 26.55
C SER A 145 6.29 -0.27 27.04
N MET A 146 7.03 0.38 26.13
CA MET A 146 8.05 1.38 26.46
C MET A 146 7.58 2.82 26.20
N TRP A 147 6.31 3.03 25.81
CA TRP A 147 5.77 4.36 25.56
C TRP A 147 5.32 5.02 26.87
N VAL A 148 6.07 6.03 27.33
CA VAL A 148 5.66 6.88 28.47
C VAL A 148 4.37 7.65 28.17
N LYS A 149 4.18 8.03 26.90
CA LYS A 149 2.95 8.61 26.36
C LYS A 149 2.69 8.01 24.99
N LYS A 150 1.43 7.70 24.66
CA LYS A 150 1.05 7.21 23.32
C LYS A 150 1.58 8.18 22.25
N PRO A 151 2.44 7.73 21.32
CA PRO A 151 2.92 8.57 20.24
C PRO A 151 1.78 8.98 19.31
N SER A 152 1.97 10.08 18.57
CA SER A 152 1.02 10.53 17.55
C SER A 152 0.61 9.39 16.62
N ASP A 153 -0.68 9.35 16.30
CA ASP A 153 -1.23 8.39 15.34
C ASP A 153 -0.55 8.56 13.96
N PRO A 154 -0.27 7.47 13.23
CA PRO A 154 0.26 7.57 11.87
C PRO A 154 -0.64 8.44 10.99
N VAL A 155 -0.06 9.09 9.99
CA VAL A 155 -0.77 9.98 9.07
C VAL A 155 -0.53 9.51 7.65
N LEU A 156 -1.63 9.22 6.95
CA LEU A 156 -1.63 9.07 5.50
C LEU A 156 -2.07 10.41 4.89
N ALA A 157 -1.12 11.14 4.31
CA ALA A 157 -1.34 12.42 3.69
C ALA A 157 -1.45 12.26 2.16
N PHE A 158 -2.50 12.80 1.56
CA PHE A 158 -2.66 12.87 0.11
C PHE A 158 -2.35 14.30 -0.37
N CYS A 159 -1.46 14.43 -1.34
CA CYS A 159 -1.06 15.71 -1.90
C CYS A 159 -1.86 16.04 -3.17
N GLU A 160 -1.77 17.27 -3.66
CA GLU A 160 -2.52 17.74 -4.82
C GLU A 160 -2.44 16.80 -6.05
N PRO A 161 -1.27 16.26 -6.43
CA PRO A 161 -1.15 15.36 -7.58
C PRO A 161 -2.01 14.09 -7.52
N PHE A 162 -2.38 13.63 -6.32
CA PHE A 162 -3.27 12.49 -6.14
C PHE A 162 -4.67 12.78 -6.71
N PHE A 163 -5.18 13.99 -6.46
CA PHE A 163 -6.55 14.39 -6.81
C PHE A 163 -6.67 14.88 -8.26
N THR A 164 -5.66 15.60 -8.75
CA THR A 164 -5.68 16.20 -10.10
C THR A 164 -5.38 15.19 -11.21
N GLY A 165 -4.90 13.99 -10.86
CA GLY A 165 -4.54 12.96 -11.84
C GLY A 165 -3.22 13.24 -12.56
N SER A 166 -2.48 14.27 -12.17
CA SER A 166 -1.15 14.56 -12.70
C SER A 166 -0.12 13.50 -12.31
N ALA A 167 -0.40 12.67 -11.30
CA ALA A 167 0.47 11.60 -10.83
C ALA A 167 -0.28 10.33 -10.41
N GLY A 168 -1.31 9.95 -11.18
CA GLY A 168 -2.01 8.68 -11.01
C GLY A 168 -3.46 8.74 -11.49
N VAL A 169 -3.82 7.80 -12.35
CA VAL A 169 -5.18 7.62 -12.88
C VAL A 169 -6.03 6.88 -11.84
N SER A 170 -7.35 7.15 -11.82
CA SER A 170 -8.31 6.33 -11.07
C SER A 170 -8.10 4.85 -11.41
N THR A 171 -8.06 4.01 -10.38
CA THR A 171 -7.80 2.58 -10.59
C THR A 171 -8.94 1.92 -11.37
N GLU A 172 -10.17 2.35 -11.15
CA GLU A 172 -11.35 1.89 -11.87
C GLU A 172 -11.29 2.29 -13.35
N GLN A 173 -10.94 3.54 -13.64
CA GLN A 173 -10.76 4.02 -15.02
C GLN A 173 -9.70 3.17 -15.73
N ARG A 174 -8.53 2.98 -15.11
CA ARG A 174 -7.47 2.16 -15.69
C ARG A 174 -7.92 0.72 -15.92
N MET A 175 -8.64 0.13 -14.96
CA MET A 175 -9.19 -1.23 -15.12
C MET A 175 -10.12 -1.32 -16.34
N LYS A 176 -10.97 -0.33 -16.56
CA LYS A 176 -11.87 -0.29 -17.73
C LYS A 176 -11.10 -0.22 -19.05
N GLU A 177 -10.09 0.64 -19.13
CA GLU A 177 -9.22 0.77 -20.31
C GLU A 177 -8.51 -0.56 -20.62
N LEU A 178 -7.92 -1.20 -19.61
CA LEU A 178 -7.21 -2.46 -19.82
C LEU A 178 -8.14 -3.62 -20.17
N LYS A 179 -9.37 -3.65 -19.63
CA LYS A 179 -10.40 -4.64 -20.01
C LYS A 179 -10.75 -4.55 -21.49
N GLN A 180 -10.89 -3.34 -22.03
CA GLN A 180 -11.17 -3.13 -23.45
C GLN A 180 -10.05 -3.71 -24.33
N ASP A 181 -8.78 -3.47 -24.01
CA ASP A 181 -7.67 -4.04 -24.78
C ASP A 181 -7.62 -5.58 -24.70
N VAL A 182 -7.96 -6.16 -23.54
CA VAL A 182 -8.08 -7.62 -23.40
C VAL A 182 -9.27 -8.18 -24.21
N GLU A 183 -10.40 -7.47 -24.26
CA GLU A 183 -11.55 -7.86 -25.09
C GLU A 183 -11.21 -7.82 -26.59
N ARG A 184 -10.46 -6.82 -27.04
CA ARG A 184 -9.95 -6.71 -28.41
C ARG A 184 -9.01 -7.86 -28.78
N LEU A 185 -8.20 -8.33 -27.82
CA LEU A 185 -7.41 -9.55 -28.01
C LEU A 185 -8.31 -10.79 -28.15
N ARG A 186 -9.31 -10.93 -27.26
CA ARG A 186 -10.23 -12.08 -27.26
C ARG A 186 -11.11 -12.13 -28.50
N SER A 187 -11.50 -10.98 -29.06
CA SER A 187 -12.26 -10.90 -30.31
C SER A 187 -11.42 -11.15 -31.56
N GLY A 188 -10.08 -11.21 -31.41
CA GLY A 188 -9.15 -11.36 -32.53
C GLY A 188 -8.88 -10.06 -33.30
N GLU A 189 -9.37 -8.91 -32.84
CA GLU A 189 -9.05 -7.60 -33.44
C GLU A 189 -7.54 -7.31 -33.37
N ILE A 190 -6.89 -7.72 -32.28
CA ILE A 190 -5.43 -7.68 -32.14
C ILE A 190 -4.88 -9.09 -31.90
N LYS A 191 -3.67 -9.35 -32.40
CA LYS A 191 -3.01 -10.67 -32.31
C LYS A 191 -2.24 -10.89 -31.01
N SER A 192 -1.90 -9.82 -30.29
CA SER A 192 -1.11 -9.85 -29.07
C SER A 192 -1.33 -8.58 -28.25
N LEU A 193 -1.15 -8.68 -26.94
CA LEU A 193 -1.07 -7.51 -26.04
C LEU A 193 0.29 -6.82 -26.12
N ALA A 194 1.27 -7.39 -26.83
CA ALA A 194 2.55 -6.74 -27.06
C ALA A 194 2.35 -5.42 -27.82
N GLY A 195 2.86 -4.31 -27.26
CA GLY A 195 2.66 -2.97 -27.81
C GLY A 195 1.31 -2.32 -27.49
N THR A 196 0.43 -2.98 -26.71
CA THR A 196 -0.81 -2.38 -26.19
C THR A 196 -0.58 -1.63 -24.86
N SER A 197 -1.65 -1.03 -24.33
CA SER A 197 -1.61 -0.36 -23.03
C SER A 197 -1.49 -1.33 -21.84
N VAL A 198 -1.72 -2.64 -22.04
CA VAL A 198 -1.70 -3.64 -20.96
C VAL A 198 -0.26 -3.97 -20.53
N ASN A 199 0.27 -3.17 -19.61
CA ASN A 199 1.57 -3.38 -19.00
C ASN A 199 1.61 -2.86 -17.55
N MET A 200 2.63 -3.28 -16.82
CA MET A 200 2.79 -2.96 -15.40
C MET A 200 3.08 -1.48 -15.16
N GLY A 201 3.61 -0.74 -16.14
CA GLY A 201 3.73 0.71 -16.06
C GLY A 201 2.37 1.41 -15.93
N LYS A 202 1.36 0.92 -16.65
CA LYS A 202 -0.01 1.43 -16.54
C LYS A 202 -0.70 1.03 -15.23
N VAL A 203 -0.38 -0.14 -14.68
CA VAL A 203 -0.83 -0.57 -13.34
C VAL A 203 -0.17 0.29 -12.25
N ALA A 204 1.12 0.60 -12.40
CA ALA A 204 1.86 1.46 -11.47
C ALA A 204 1.34 2.90 -11.45
N ASP A 205 0.80 3.39 -12.56
CA ASP A 205 0.21 4.73 -12.67
C ASP A 205 -1.21 4.83 -12.07
N THR A 206 -1.57 3.99 -11.09
CA THR A 206 -2.90 4.01 -10.45
C THR A 206 -2.86 4.56 -9.04
N ARG A 207 -3.93 5.25 -8.64
CA ARG A 207 -4.09 5.78 -7.28
C ARG A 207 -4.05 4.69 -6.20
N SER A 208 -4.68 3.54 -6.44
CA SER A 208 -4.66 2.42 -5.48
C SER A 208 -3.25 1.87 -5.29
N LYS A 209 -2.41 1.85 -6.33
CA LYS A 209 -0.99 1.50 -6.18
C LYS A 209 -0.29 2.47 -5.23
N VAL A 210 -0.48 3.77 -5.42
CA VAL A 210 0.08 4.81 -4.52
C VAL A 210 -0.39 4.57 -3.09
N VAL A 211 -1.67 4.28 -2.86
CA VAL A 211 -2.17 3.96 -1.51
C VAL A 211 -1.51 2.70 -0.94
N MET A 212 -1.37 1.62 -1.71
CA MET A 212 -0.68 0.41 -1.27
C MET A 212 0.79 0.68 -0.91
N HIS A 213 1.47 1.48 -1.74
CA HIS A 213 2.84 1.93 -1.47
C HIS A 213 2.92 2.62 -0.11
N GLU A 214 2.08 3.63 0.13
CA GLU A 214 2.12 4.37 1.39
C GLU A 214 1.77 3.50 2.61
N LEU A 215 0.78 2.62 2.51
CA LEU A 215 0.44 1.71 3.61
C LEU A 215 1.57 0.74 3.95
N SER A 216 2.44 0.41 2.99
CA SER A 216 3.62 -0.44 3.18
C SER A 216 4.67 0.21 4.09
N HIS A 217 4.66 1.53 4.25
CA HIS A 217 5.54 2.24 5.18
C HIS A 217 5.06 2.22 6.64
N THR A 218 3.87 1.72 6.92
CA THR A 218 3.44 1.55 8.31
C THR A 218 4.18 0.38 8.95
N ASN A 219 4.64 0.55 10.19
CA ASN A 219 5.31 -0.56 10.91
C ASN A 219 4.39 -1.78 11.03
N PHE A 220 3.10 -1.54 11.25
CA PHE A 220 2.11 -2.61 11.36
C PHE A 220 2.10 -3.49 10.10
N VAL A 221 2.04 -2.90 8.91
CA VAL A 221 2.02 -3.65 7.65
C VAL A 221 3.41 -4.24 7.35
N ALA A 222 4.49 -3.49 7.58
CA ALA A 222 5.86 -3.89 7.23
C ALA A 222 6.48 -4.96 8.14
N GLU A 223 6.00 -5.12 9.38
CA GLU A 223 6.61 -6.00 10.40
C GLU A 223 6.86 -7.44 9.91
N PRO A 224 5.89 -8.16 9.30
CA PRO A 224 6.12 -9.54 8.86
C PRO A 224 7.33 -9.68 7.92
N ILE A 225 7.50 -8.73 7.00
CA ILE A 225 8.64 -8.72 6.08
C ILE A 225 9.94 -8.31 6.78
N THR A 226 9.86 -7.30 7.64
CA THR A 226 11.03 -6.82 8.38
C THR A 226 11.62 -7.91 9.27
N ASP A 227 10.77 -8.77 9.83
CA ASP A 227 11.16 -9.90 10.67
C ASP A 227 11.90 -10.98 9.87
N VAL A 228 11.48 -11.22 8.64
CA VAL A 228 12.17 -12.14 7.72
C VAL A 228 13.51 -11.56 7.26
N VAL A 229 13.54 -10.28 6.89
CA VAL A 229 14.74 -9.67 6.28
C VAL A 229 15.80 -9.33 7.34
N ARG A 230 15.37 -8.86 8.52
CA ARG A 230 16.22 -8.31 9.59
C ARG A 230 15.82 -8.85 10.99
N PRO A 231 15.81 -10.17 11.23
CA PRO A 231 15.28 -10.78 12.47
C PRO A 231 16.02 -10.32 13.74
N LYS A 232 17.30 -9.96 13.62
CA LYS A 232 18.16 -9.54 14.76
C LYS A 232 18.31 -8.03 14.89
N ALA A 233 17.60 -7.24 14.09
CA ALA A 233 17.72 -5.80 14.19
C ALA A 233 17.03 -5.32 15.48
N LEU A 234 17.80 -4.62 16.34
CA LEU A 234 17.26 -3.95 17.53
C LEU A 234 16.17 -2.93 17.15
N VAL A 235 16.28 -2.36 15.95
CA VAL A 235 15.31 -1.43 15.39
C VAL A 235 14.82 -1.96 14.04
N LYS A 236 13.52 -2.25 13.99
CA LYS A 236 12.81 -2.68 12.79
C LYS A 236 12.22 -1.46 12.11
N LYS A 237 13.00 -0.85 11.20
CA LYS A 237 12.50 0.25 10.35
C LYS A 237 11.49 -0.33 9.35
N ALA A 238 10.40 0.39 9.13
CA ALA A 238 9.46 0.13 8.04
C ALA A 238 10.15 0.17 6.66
N MET A 239 9.39 -0.16 5.61
CA MET A 239 9.86 -0.13 4.23
C MET A 239 10.37 1.25 3.82
N LEU A 240 11.25 1.28 2.83
CA LEU A 240 11.90 2.48 2.30
C LEU A 240 11.59 2.61 0.80
N ASP A 241 12.01 3.75 0.24
CA ASP A 241 11.85 4.09 -1.18
C ASP A 241 13.19 3.96 -1.90
N TYR A 242 13.55 2.74 -2.25
CA TYR A 242 14.77 2.49 -3.01
C TYR A 242 14.59 2.79 -4.50
N MET A 243 13.45 2.43 -5.07
CA MET A 243 13.11 2.60 -6.48
C MET A 243 11.60 2.79 -6.65
N TYR A 244 11.21 3.60 -7.65
CA TYR A 244 9.81 3.85 -8.02
C TYR A 244 9.45 3.30 -9.41
N ASP A 245 10.35 3.41 -10.39
CA ASP A 245 10.09 2.91 -11.74
C ASP A 245 9.95 1.39 -11.76
N VAL A 246 8.94 0.89 -12.48
CA VAL A 246 8.62 -0.55 -12.53
C VAL A 246 9.82 -1.40 -12.95
N TYR A 247 10.52 -0.96 -14.01
CA TYR A 247 11.70 -1.68 -14.49
C TYR A 247 12.86 -1.62 -13.49
N ASP A 248 13.09 -0.47 -12.85
CA ASP A 248 14.14 -0.32 -11.84
C ASP A 248 13.81 -1.15 -10.57
N CYS A 249 12.53 -1.29 -10.21
CA CYS A 249 12.08 -2.21 -9.14
C CYS A 249 12.34 -3.68 -9.48
N TYR A 250 12.10 -4.08 -10.74
CA TYR A 250 12.44 -5.41 -11.25
C TYR A 250 13.95 -5.65 -11.23
N GLN A 251 14.75 -4.67 -11.67
CA GLN A 251 16.21 -4.73 -11.66
C GLN A 251 16.76 -4.80 -10.23
N LEU A 252 16.19 -4.01 -9.31
CA LEU A 252 16.56 -4.01 -7.89
C LEU A 252 16.41 -5.41 -7.30
N ALA A 253 15.27 -6.06 -7.53
CA ALA A 253 15.04 -7.42 -7.09
C ALA A 253 16.05 -8.39 -7.71
N GLY A 254 16.39 -8.19 -8.99
CA GLY A 254 17.45 -8.90 -9.71
C GLY A 254 18.88 -8.54 -9.32
N GLY A 255 19.11 -7.75 -8.26
CA GLY A 255 20.44 -7.44 -7.78
C GLY A 255 21.08 -6.19 -8.37
N MET A 256 20.40 -5.43 -9.24
CA MET A 256 20.98 -4.26 -9.92
C MET A 256 20.27 -2.96 -9.56
N TRP A 257 21.02 -1.93 -9.16
CA TRP A 257 20.44 -0.62 -8.84
C TRP A 257 21.41 0.53 -9.12
N LYS A 258 20.87 1.73 -9.36
CA LYS A 258 21.65 2.95 -9.49
C LYS A 258 22.09 3.45 -8.11
N SER A 259 23.34 3.86 -7.99
CA SER A 259 23.86 4.60 -6.84
C SER A 259 24.76 5.73 -7.35
N GLY A 260 25.10 6.73 -6.54
CA GLY A 260 25.81 7.95 -7.00
C GLY A 260 27.04 7.73 -7.91
N SER A 261 27.72 6.58 -7.82
CA SER A 261 28.86 6.20 -8.67
C SER A 261 28.50 5.35 -9.91
N GLY A 262 27.23 5.23 -10.27
CA GLY A 262 26.73 4.37 -11.35
C GLY A 262 25.97 3.13 -10.87
N TRP A 263 25.77 2.17 -11.79
CA TRP A 263 25.09 0.91 -11.51
C TRP A 263 25.91 0.01 -10.58
N LYS A 264 25.26 -0.56 -9.56
CA LYS A 264 25.81 -1.57 -8.65
C LYS A 264 25.07 -2.89 -8.81
N GLY A 265 25.80 -3.99 -8.61
CA GLY A 265 25.30 -5.35 -8.75
C GLY A 265 25.62 -6.24 -7.54
N ASN A 266 24.61 -6.70 -6.80
CA ASN A 266 24.71 -7.75 -5.81
C ASN A 266 23.35 -8.42 -5.59
N GLN A 267 23.24 -9.71 -5.92
CA GLN A 267 21.97 -10.45 -5.86
C GLN A 267 21.32 -10.44 -4.46
N LYS A 268 22.11 -10.66 -3.41
CA LYS A 268 21.60 -10.76 -2.03
C LYS A 268 21.17 -9.40 -1.49
N GLU A 269 21.95 -8.37 -1.76
CA GLU A 269 21.64 -7.00 -1.34
C GLU A 269 20.47 -6.40 -2.13
N GLY A 270 20.37 -6.68 -3.44
CA GLY A 270 19.22 -6.27 -4.23
C GLY A 270 17.92 -6.93 -3.77
N ALA A 271 17.93 -8.25 -3.55
CA ALA A 271 16.77 -8.96 -2.98
C ALA A 271 16.38 -8.42 -1.59
N ARG A 272 17.37 -8.06 -0.76
CA ARG A 272 17.13 -7.40 0.54
C ARG A 272 16.47 -6.03 0.36
N ARG A 273 16.95 -5.21 -0.57
CA ARG A 273 16.41 -3.87 -0.85
C ARG A 273 15.01 -3.96 -1.43
N ALA A 274 14.77 -4.87 -2.37
CA ALA A 274 13.45 -5.10 -2.95
C ALA A 274 12.42 -5.54 -1.90
N ALA A 275 12.80 -6.45 -0.99
CA ALA A 275 11.94 -6.84 0.13
C ALA A 275 11.68 -5.69 1.12
N MET A 276 12.58 -4.71 1.20
CA MET A 276 12.41 -3.50 2.00
C MET A 276 11.95 -2.29 1.16
N ASN A 277 11.50 -2.48 -0.09
CA ASN A 277 11.04 -1.40 -0.98
C ASN A 277 9.51 -1.39 -1.04
N ALA A 278 8.87 -0.29 -0.65
CA ALA A 278 7.40 -0.19 -0.63
C ALA A 278 6.79 -0.40 -2.02
N GLU A 279 7.40 0.19 -3.05
CA GLU A 279 6.94 0.09 -4.44
C GLU A 279 6.92 -1.37 -4.93
N ASN A 280 7.93 -2.18 -4.62
CA ASN A 280 7.97 -3.59 -5.04
C ASN A 280 6.76 -4.38 -4.50
N TRP A 281 6.30 -4.10 -3.27
CA TRP A 281 5.13 -4.77 -2.70
C TRP A 281 3.80 -4.24 -3.24
N ALA A 282 3.72 -2.93 -3.52
CA ALA A 282 2.56 -2.34 -4.19
C ALA A 282 2.39 -2.93 -5.61
N LEU A 283 3.48 -3.09 -6.37
CA LEU A 283 3.47 -3.69 -7.71
C LEU A 283 3.05 -5.17 -7.69
N VAL A 284 3.49 -5.95 -6.69
CA VAL A 284 3.02 -7.33 -6.52
C VAL A 284 1.52 -7.38 -6.23
N GLY A 285 1.04 -6.53 -5.31
CA GLY A 285 -0.37 -6.51 -4.91
C GLY A 285 -1.29 -6.11 -6.06
N MET A 286 -1.03 -4.93 -6.64
CA MET A 286 -1.81 -4.41 -7.77
C MET A 286 -1.66 -5.26 -9.02
N GLY A 287 -0.47 -5.78 -9.31
CA GLY A 287 -0.25 -6.70 -10.44
C GLY A 287 -1.10 -7.95 -10.33
N THR A 288 -1.13 -8.57 -9.14
CA THR A 288 -1.95 -9.76 -8.86
C THR A 288 -3.44 -9.46 -8.98
N TYR A 289 -3.88 -8.33 -8.44
CA TYR A 289 -5.27 -7.87 -8.57
C TYR A 289 -5.68 -7.64 -10.02
N PHE A 290 -4.93 -6.84 -10.78
CA PHE A 290 -5.22 -6.56 -12.18
C PHE A 290 -5.21 -7.82 -13.05
N ALA A 291 -4.22 -8.71 -12.87
CA ALA A 291 -4.17 -9.97 -13.60
C ALA A 291 -5.43 -10.82 -13.38
N LYS A 292 -5.87 -10.95 -12.12
CA LYS A 292 -7.11 -11.64 -11.76
C LYS A 292 -8.35 -10.98 -12.38
N GLN A 293 -8.49 -9.66 -12.27
CA GLN A 293 -9.66 -8.93 -12.78
C GLN A 293 -9.76 -8.93 -14.31
N LEU A 294 -8.62 -8.97 -15.00
CA LEU A 294 -8.54 -9.06 -16.45
C LEU A 294 -8.68 -10.52 -16.95
N GLY A 295 -8.49 -11.50 -16.07
CA GLY A 295 -8.44 -12.91 -16.45
C GLY A 295 -7.24 -13.23 -17.32
N VAL A 296 -6.08 -12.66 -16.98
CA VAL A 296 -4.79 -12.93 -17.63
C VAL A 296 -3.80 -13.46 -16.60
N GLU A 297 -2.91 -14.35 -17.01
CA GLU A 297 -1.92 -14.93 -16.10
C GLU A 297 -0.86 -13.90 -15.70
N LYS A 298 -0.46 -13.05 -16.65
CA LYS A 298 0.70 -12.16 -16.53
C LYS A 298 0.46 -10.84 -17.25
N ILE A 299 0.95 -9.76 -16.65
CA ILE A 299 0.99 -8.42 -17.24
C ILE A 299 2.46 -8.08 -17.49
N SER A 300 2.80 -7.69 -18.72
CA SER A 300 4.19 -7.43 -19.12
C SER A 300 4.84 -6.34 -18.24
N ILE A 301 6.12 -6.50 -17.94
CA ILE A 301 6.94 -5.46 -17.30
C ILE A 301 7.71 -4.75 -18.42
N PRO A 302 7.46 -3.46 -18.68
CA PRO A 302 8.20 -2.74 -19.72
C PRO A 302 9.72 -2.85 -19.53
N GLY A 303 10.44 -3.21 -20.58
CA GLY A 303 11.89 -3.42 -20.56
C GLY A 303 12.36 -4.80 -20.07
N ALA A 304 11.49 -5.61 -19.45
CA ALA A 304 11.82 -6.98 -19.07
C ALA A 304 11.29 -7.99 -20.11
N LEU A 305 12.14 -8.95 -20.50
CA LEU A 305 11.74 -10.03 -21.38
C LEU A 305 10.82 -11.02 -20.64
N ASP A 306 9.62 -11.27 -21.15
CA ASP A 306 8.59 -12.05 -20.45
C ASP A 306 9.01 -13.50 -20.14
N GLY A 307 9.93 -14.09 -20.90
CA GLY A 307 10.48 -15.42 -20.58
C GLY A 307 11.37 -15.48 -19.33
N HIS A 308 11.82 -14.34 -18.80
CA HIS A 308 12.86 -14.27 -17.77
C HIS A 308 12.33 -14.09 -16.34
N TRP A 309 11.02 -14.00 -16.14
CA TRP A 309 10.45 -13.73 -14.84
C TRP A 309 9.07 -14.38 -14.63
N GLY A 310 8.68 -14.52 -13.36
CA GLY A 310 7.34 -14.98 -13.00
C GLY A 310 7.14 -16.50 -12.97
N ARG A 311 8.23 -17.28 -12.98
CA ARG A 311 8.15 -18.73 -12.72
C ARG A 311 8.40 -19.02 -11.25
N ALA A 312 7.54 -19.83 -10.64
CA ALA A 312 7.88 -20.52 -9.41
C ALA A 312 9.03 -21.50 -9.70
N PRO A 313 10.03 -21.63 -8.81
CA PRO A 313 10.97 -22.74 -8.91
C PRO A 313 10.18 -24.04 -8.79
N ASN A 314 10.39 -24.94 -9.76
CA ASN A 314 9.84 -26.30 -9.74
C ASN A 314 10.32 -27.09 -8.52
#